data_AF-A0A0D0D578-F1
#
_entry.id   AF-A0A0D0D578-F1
#
_cell.length_a   1.000
_cell.length_b   1.000
_cell.length_c   1.000
_cell.angle_alpha   90.00
_cell.angle_beta   90.00
_cell.angle_gamma   90.00
#
_symmetry.space_group_name_H-M   'P 1'
#
loop_
_entity.id
_entity.type
_entity.pdbx_description
1 polymer ?
#
loop_
_entity_poly.entity_id
_entity_poly.type
_entity_poly.pdbx_seq_one_letter_code
_entity_poly.pdbx_strand_id
1 'polypeptide(L)'
;LYLYVDDSFSFEQRKRLEYYQHYKKFLPRNLARLLRLWDHLGIPHEEWKQVFGSPLPVIGFEVDPNLMKVQMSDTSRVKLIEDVQEFAQHGTCQALRDFQKIAGYLNWALNIYPLLCPGLTAIYAKTAGNVQQCAPIWLNKDVERELVWLANHLRKSDGIYFLKSVSWS
;
A
#
# COMPACT_ATOMS: atom_id res chain seq x y z
N LEU A 1 5.27 -14.95 12.70
CA LEU A 1 5.43 -14.94 11.23
C LEU A 1 4.06 -14.65 10.65
N TYR A 2 3.98 -13.65 9.80
CA TYR A 2 2.79 -13.30 9.03
C TYR A 2 3.07 -13.56 7.55
N LEU A 3 2.06 -14.02 6.83
CA LEU A 3 2.16 -14.42 5.43
C LEU A 3 1.02 -13.76 4.66
N TYR A 4 1.34 -13.19 3.50
CA TYR A 4 0.37 -12.69 2.54
C TYR A 4 0.83 -13.09 1.14
N VAL A 5 0.17 -14.10 0.56
CA VAL A 5 0.58 -14.69 -0.74
C VAL A 5 2.06 -15.11 -0.70
N ASP A 6 2.94 -14.38 -1.38
CA ASP A 6 4.39 -14.60 -1.45
C ASP A 6 5.20 -13.73 -0.46
N ASP A 7 4.57 -12.74 0.17
CA ASP A 7 5.19 -11.90 1.17
C ASP A 7 5.19 -12.55 2.56
N SER A 8 6.37 -12.60 3.19
CA SER A 8 6.56 -13.10 4.56
C SER A 8 7.19 -12.01 5.43
N PHE A 9 6.56 -11.69 6.55
CA PHE A 9 7.05 -10.64 7.45
C PHE A 9 6.89 -11.00 8.93
N SER A 10 7.74 -10.44 9.78
CA SER A 10 7.74 -10.67 11.22
C SER A 10 8.39 -9.49 11.93
N PHE A 11 8.16 -9.39 13.23
CA PHE A 11 8.90 -8.50 14.12
C PHE A 11 9.90 -9.29 14.97
N GLU A 12 10.94 -8.62 15.44
CA GLU A 12 11.91 -9.13 16.42
C GLU A 12 12.63 -7.95 17.11
N GLN A 13 13.12 -8.15 18.33
CA GLN A 13 13.91 -7.14 19.02
C GLN A 13 15.26 -6.90 18.30
N ARG A 14 15.67 -5.65 18.14
CA ARG A 14 16.90 -5.25 17.40
C ARG A 14 18.17 -6.00 17.79
N LYS A 15 18.32 -6.38 19.08
CA LYS A 15 19.51 -7.08 19.59
C LYS A 15 19.49 -8.59 19.38
N ARG A 16 18.35 -9.17 18.98
CA ARG A 16 18.21 -10.61 18.77
C ARG A 16 18.60 -10.97 17.34
N LEU A 17 19.91 -11.04 17.13
CA LEU A 17 20.51 -11.42 15.85
C LEU A 17 21.08 -12.85 15.92
N GLU A 18 20.97 -13.60 14.83
CA GLU A 18 21.63 -14.89 14.65
C GLU A 18 22.47 -14.83 13.36
N TYR A 19 23.64 -15.48 13.39
CA TYR A 19 24.47 -15.62 12.19
C TYR A 19 23.84 -16.64 11.24
N TYR A 20 23.64 -16.22 9.99
CA TYR A 20 23.08 -17.05 8.94
C TYR A 20 24.18 -17.43 7.95
N GLN A 21 24.58 -18.71 7.97
CA GLN A 21 25.75 -19.23 7.26
C GLN A 21 25.67 -19.02 5.74
N HIS A 22 24.50 -19.26 5.14
CA HIS A 22 24.31 -19.22 3.69
C HIS A 22 24.62 -17.82 3.11
N TYR A 23 24.24 -16.76 3.81
CA TYR A 23 24.54 -15.37 3.42
C TYR A 23 25.71 -14.74 4.18
N LYS A 24 26.35 -15.49 5.09
CA LYS A 24 27.49 -15.03 5.90
C LYS A 24 27.25 -13.72 6.65
N LYS A 25 26.01 -13.48 7.12
CA LYS A 25 25.61 -12.23 7.80
C LYS A 25 24.77 -12.47 9.05
N PHE A 26 24.75 -11.49 9.94
CA PHE A 26 23.83 -11.46 11.07
C PHE A 26 22.45 -10.95 10.62
N LEU A 27 21.42 -11.74 10.90
CA LEU A 27 20.03 -11.43 10.60
C LEU A 27 19.19 -11.46 11.87
N PRO A 28 18.03 -10.78 11.90
CA PRO A 28 17.04 -10.98 12.95
C PRO A 28 16.75 -12.47 13.15
N ARG A 29 16.72 -12.92 14.40
CA ARG A 29 16.55 -14.32 14.79
C ARG A 29 15.40 -15.01 14.06
N ASN A 30 14.23 -14.36 13.98
CA ASN A 30 13.06 -14.92 13.31
C ASN A 30 13.29 -15.10 11.81
N LEU A 31 13.98 -14.16 11.15
CA LEU A 31 14.34 -14.26 9.73
C LEU A 31 15.36 -15.39 9.50
N ALA A 32 16.43 -15.44 10.30
CA ALA A 32 17.44 -16.50 10.17
C ALA A 32 16.84 -17.91 10.34
N ARG A 33 15.88 -18.07 11.27
CA ARG A 33 15.18 -19.34 11.50
C ARG A 33 14.26 -19.73 10.35
N LEU A 34 13.55 -18.76 9.78
CA LEU A 34 12.73 -19.00 8.59
C LEU A 34 13.58 -19.44 7.40
N LEU A 35 14.70 -18.76 7.16
CA LEU A 35 15.61 -19.11 6.07
C LEU A 35 16.22 -20.50 6.25
N ARG A 36 16.64 -20.88 7.47
CA ARG A 36 17.10 -22.26 7.75
C ARG A 36 16.00 -23.30 7.52
N LEU A 37 14.75 -22.96 7.78
CA LEU A 37 13.62 -23.85 7.45
C LEU A 37 13.46 -23.98 5.93
N TRP A 38 13.58 -22.88 5.19
CA TRP A 38 13.54 -22.91 3.73
C TRP A 38 14.71 -23.68 3.13
N ASP A 39 15.93 -23.54 3.64
CA ASP A 39 17.08 -24.38 3.29
C ASP A 39 16.74 -25.86 3.47
N HIS A 40 16.16 -26.22 4.62
CA HIS A 40 15.79 -27.60 4.93
C HIS A 40 14.71 -28.16 3.99
N LEU A 41 13.76 -27.33 3.58
CA LEU A 41 12.67 -27.70 2.67
C LEU A 41 13.07 -27.59 1.19
N GLY A 42 14.26 -27.06 0.87
CA GLY A 42 14.68 -26.80 -0.51
C GLY A 42 13.92 -25.67 -1.18
N ILE A 43 13.36 -24.72 -0.42
CA ILE A 43 12.65 -23.56 -0.96
C ILE A 43 13.68 -22.50 -1.36
N PRO A 44 13.73 -22.06 -2.63
CA PRO A 44 14.68 -21.06 -3.07
C PRO A 44 14.38 -19.69 -2.47
N HIS A 45 15.42 -18.96 -2.09
CA HIS A 45 15.31 -17.60 -1.57
C HIS A 45 16.53 -16.75 -1.92
N GLU A 46 16.31 -15.45 -2.13
CA GLU A 46 17.33 -14.51 -2.60
C GLU A 46 17.72 -13.53 -1.50
N GLU A 47 19.02 -13.26 -1.37
CA GLU A 47 19.56 -12.46 -0.27
C GLU A 47 19.02 -11.03 -0.25
N TRP A 48 18.95 -10.41 -1.43
CA TRP A 48 18.56 -9.02 -1.61
C TRP A 48 17.07 -8.78 -1.29
N LYS A 49 16.24 -9.84 -1.30
CA LYS A 49 14.85 -9.79 -0.86
C LYS A 49 14.70 -9.92 0.67
N GLN A 50 15.76 -10.34 1.38
CA GLN A 50 15.74 -10.51 2.83
C GLN A 50 16.02 -9.19 3.54
N VAL A 51 15.04 -8.29 3.48
CA VAL A 51 15.09 -6.94 4.09
C VAL A 51 14.68 -6.97 5.56
N PHE A 52 15.33 -6.16 6.38
CA PHE A 52 14.96 -5.96 7.78
C PHE A 52 15.36 -4.56 8.25
N GLY A 53 14.62 -4.03 9.21
CA GLY A 53 14.81 -2.66 9.71
C GLY A 53 13.48 -2.02 10.07
N SER A 54 13.53 -0.70 10.33
CA SER A 54 12.36 0.15 10.54
C SER A 54 12.68 1.53 9.95
N PRO A 55 11.80 2.10 9.12
CA PRO A 55 10.59 1.50 8.56
C PRO A 55 10.89 0.35 7.58
N LEU A 56 9.90 -0.50 7.31
CA LEU A 56 10.00 -1.63 6.37
C LEU A 56 8.80 -1.64 5.42
N PRO A 57 8.98 -1.85 4.11
CA PRO A 57 7.88 -2.11 3.20
C PRO A 57 7.24 -3.47 3.51
N VAL A 58 5.94 -3.49 3.76
CA VAL A 58 5.12 -4.69 3.97
C VAL A 58 3.89 -4.56 3.09
N ILE A 59 3.66 -5.54 2.21
CA ILE A 59 2.55 -5.54 1.25
C ILE A 59 2.39 -4.18 0.55
N GLY A 60 3.48 -3.54 0.11
CA GLY A 60 3.42 -2.24 -0.57
C GLY A 60 3.14 -1.00 0.29
N PHE A 61 3.07 -1.13 1.62
CA PHE A 61 3.01 0.01 2.56
C PHE A 61 4.27 0.11 3.41
N GLU A 62 4.63 1.32 3.80
CA GLU A 62 5.71 1.55 4.77
C GLU A 62 5.18 1.36 6.19
N VAL A 63 5.75 0.40 6.90
CA VAL A 63 5.40 0.09 8.28
C VAL A 63 6.54 0.53 9.19
N ASP A 64 6.25 1.45 10.11
CA ASP A 64 7.14 1.82 11.20
C ASP A 64 6.55 1.30 12.53
N PRO A 65 7.05 0.16 13.05
CA PRO A 65 6.60 -0.38 14.33
C PRO A 65 7.02 0.46 15.54
N ASN A 66 8.02 1.34 15.43
CA ASN A 66 8.45 2.19 16.55
C ASN A 66 7.56 3.43 16.68
N LEU A 67 7.13 3.98 15.55
CA LEU A 67 6.13 5.06 15.51
C LEU A 67 4.69 4.53 15.56
N MET A 68 4.50 3.21 15.50
CA MET A 68 3.19 2.56 15.35
C MET A 68 2.39 3.16 14.20
N LYS A 69 3.07 3.38 13.07
CA LYS A 69 2.57 4.12 11.91
C LYS A 69 2.63 3.24 10.67
N VAL A 70 1.58 3.26 9.86
CA VAL A 70 1.60 2.69 8.50
C VAL A 70 1.16 3.76 7.51
N GLN A 71 1.93 3.89 6.43
CA GLN A 71 1.68 4.89 5.39
C GLN A 71 1.98 4.31 4.00
N MET A 72 1.45 4.94 2.96
CA MET A 72 1.99 4.73 1.61
C MET A 72 3.37 5.38 1.52
N SER A 73 4.27 4.80 0.72
CA SER A 73 5.52 5.49 0.38
C SER A 73 5.20 6.83 -0.31
N ASP A 74 6.04 7.83 -0.08
CA ASP A 74 5.85 9.15 -0.67
C ASP A 74 5.78 9.09 -2.20
N THR A 75 6.60 8.23 -2.81
CA THR A 75 6.60 8.01 -4.26
C THR A 75 5.28 7.46 -4.77
N SER A 76 4.72 6.43 -4.13
CA SER A 76 3.42 5.85 -4.50
C SER A 76 2.28 6.82 -4.25
N ARG A 77 2.34 7.58 -3.14
CA ARG A 77 1.33 8.58 -2.79
C ARG A 77 1.31 9.75 -3.79
N VAL A 78 2.47 10.31 -4.12
CA VAL A 78 2.59 11.41 -5.10
C VAL A 78 2.12 10.94 -6.47
N LYS A 79 2.56 9.77 -6.92
CA LYS A 79 2.13 9.19 -8.19
C LYS A 79 0.61 8.98 -8.25
N LEU A 80 0.00 8.47 -7.19
CA LEU A 80 -1.46 8.30 -7.11
C LEU A 80 -2.17 9.65 -7.21
N ILE A 81 -1.66 10.69 -6.53
CA ILE A 81 -2.23 12.04 -6.61
C ILE A 81 -2.14 12.59 -8.03
N GLU A 82 -0.99 12.43 -8.71
CA GLU A 82 -0.79 12.85 -10.09
C GLU A 82 -1.74 12.10 -11.04
N ASP A 83 -1.79 10.77 -10.96
CA ASP A 83 -2.69 9.93 -11.77
C ASP A 83 -4.16 10.34 -11.59
N VAL A 84 -4.58 10.64 -10.36
CA VAL A 84 -5.95 11.08 -10.05
C VAL A 84 -6.22 12.48 -10.61
N GLN A 85 -5.28 13.41 -10.48
CA GLN A 85 -5.42 14.78 -10.99
C GLN A 85 -5.44 14.83 -12.52
N GLU A 86 -4.64 13.99 -13.18
CA GLU A 86 -4.66 13.83 -14.64
C GLU A 86 -5.98 13.22 -15.10
N PHE A 87 -6.47 12.19 -14.41
CA PHE A 87 -7.74 11.54 -14.74
C PHE A 87 -8.96 12.46 -14.52
N ALA A 88 -8.97 13.25 -13.44
CA ALA A 88 -10.09 14.07 -13.01
C ALA A 88 -10.31 15.35 -13.85
N GLN A 89 -10.02 15.31 -15.15
CA GLN A 89 -10.24 16.44 -16.05
C GLN A 89 -11.68 16.44 -16.57
N HIS A 90 -12.43 17.50 -16.23
CA HIS A 90 -13.79 17.68 -16.74
C HIS A 90 -13.85 17.67 -18.26
N GLY A 91 -14.90 17.07 -18.83
CA GLY A 91 -15.09 17.07 -20.27
C GLY A 91 -14.11 16.17 -21.02
N THR A 92 -13.38 15.30 -20.32
CA THR A 92 -12.63 14.21 -20.95
C THR A 92 -13.47 12.93 -21.03
N CYS A 93 -13.09 12.08 -21.98
CA CYS A 93 -13.70 10.78 -22.18
C CYS A 93 -12.63 9.72 -21.90
N GLN A 94 -12.95 8.79 -21.01
CA GLN A 94 -12.03 7.73 -20.58
C GLN A 94 -12.69 6.37 -20.79
N ALA A 95 -11.90 5.33 -21.04
CA ALA A 95 -12.45 3.99 -21.16
C ALA A 95 -12.83 3.44 -19.78
N LEU A 96 -13.80 2.53 -19.72
CA LEU A 96 -14.18 1.85 -18.47
C LEU A 96 -12.97 1.27 -17.72
N ARG A 97 -12.01 0.68 -18.44
CA ARG A 97 -10.77 0.16 -17.85
C ARG A 97 -9.96 1.22 -17.09
N ASP A 98 -9.99 2.47 -17.53
CA ASP A 98 -9.23 3.57 -16.94
C ASP A 98 -9.89 4.02 -15.63
N PHE A 99 -11.24 4.07 -15.60
CA PHE A 99 -12.00 4.22 -14.36
C PHE A 99 -11.70 3.09 -13.37
N GLN A 100 -11.69 1.84 -13.83
CA GLN A 100 -11.42 0.67 -12.99
C GLN A 100 -9.97 0.67 -12.46
N LYS A 101 -9.00 1.10 -13.27
CA LYS A 101 -7.60 1.24 -12.86
C LYS A 101 -7.46 2.26 -11.73
N ILE A 102 -8.05 3.46 -11.89
CA ILE A 102 -8.03 4.50 -10.85
C ILE A 102 -8.77 4.04 -9.60
N ALA A 103 -9.97 3.45 -9.73
CA ALA A 103 -10.72 2.91 -8.59
C ALA A 103 -9.96 1.82 -7.85
N GLY A 104 -9.27 0.92 -8.57
CA GLY A 104 -8.44 -0.13 -7.98
C GLY A 104 -7.27 0.43 -7.19
N TYR A 105 -6.55 1.41 -7.75
CA TYR A 105 -5.43 2.03 -7.05
C TYR A 105 -5.89 2.83 -5.82
N LEU A 106 -7.01 3.55 -5.94
CA LEU A 106 -7.62 4.25 -4.82
C LEU A 106 -8.12 3.29 -3.73
N ASN A 107 -8.81 2.20 -4.09
CA ASN A 107 -9.19 1.15 -3.14
C ASN A 107 -7.98 0.62 -2.36
N TRP A 108 -6.84 0.47 -3.02
CA TRP A 108 -5.62 0.08 -2.34
C TRP A 108 -5.19 1.11 -1.29
N ALA A 109 -5.17 2.39 -1.66
CA ALA A 109 -4.88 3.49 -0.75
C ALA A 109 -5.87 3.57 0.42
N LEU A 110 -7.15 3.21 0.23
CA LEU A 110 -8.17 3.23 1.28
C LEU A 110 -7.88 2.29 2.46
N ASN A 111 -7.01 1.28 2.30
CA ASN A 111 -6.53 0.49 3.44
C ASN A 111 -5.78 1.36 4.47
N ILE A 112 -5.15 2.45 4.01
CA ILE A 112 -4.43 3.43 4.84
C ILE A 112 -5.26 4.71 5.05
N TYR A 113 -6.22 4.99 4.17
CA TYR A 113 -7.01 6.21 4.24
C TYR A 113 -8.52 5.91 4.23
N PRO A 114 -9.04 5.13 5.21
CA PRO A 114 -10.41 4.65 5.19
C PRO A 114 -11.45 5.78 5.24
N LEU A 115 -11.09 6.96 5.75
CA LEU A 115 -11.97 8.13 5.76
C LEU A 115 -12.16 8.76 4.37
N LEU A 116 -11.38 8.35 3.36
CA LEU A 116 -11.49 8.84 1.99
C LEU A 116 -12.43 7.98 1.13
N CYS A 117 -13.02 6.92 1.68
CA CYS A 117 -13.99 6.06 0.99
C CYS A 117 -15.09 6.82 0.22
N PRO A 118 -15.66 7.94 0.72
CA PRO A 118 -16.66 8.69 -0.02
C PRO A 118 -16.20 9.17 -1.40
N GLY A 119 -14.90 9.36 -1.62
CA GLY A 119 -14.34 9.85 -2.88
C GLY A 119 -14.37 8.86 -4.05
N LEU A 120 -14.90 7.65 -3.86
CA LEU A 120 -15.13 6.66 -4.93
C LEU A 120 -16.60 6.52 -5.34
N THR A 121 -17.52 7.18 -4.64
CA THR A 121 -18.97 6.97 -4.81
C THR A 121 -19.41 7.31 -6.23
N ALA A 122 -19.01 8.47 -6.75
CA ALA A 122 -19.34 8.92 -8.09
C ALA A 122 -18.74 8.00 -9.17
N ILE A 123 -17.54 7.46 -8.96
CA ILE A 123 -16.93 6.51 -9.91
C ILE A 123 -17.73 5.22 -9.99
N TYR A 124 -18.10 4.65 -8.84
CA TYR A 124 -18.89 3.41 -8.83
C TYR A 124 -20.28 3.64 -9.41
N ALA A 125 -20.94 4.74 -9.07
CA ALA A 125 -22.23 5.08 -9.66
C ALA A 125 -22.14 5.27 -11.18
N LYS A 126 -21.06 5.89 -11.67
CA LYS A 126 -20.86 6.16 -13.10
C LYS A 126 -20.53 4.90 -13.90
N THR A 127 -19.80 3.97 -13.30
CA THR A 127 -19.36 2.73 -13.96
C THR A 127 -20.32 1.56 -13.77
N ALA A 128 -21.28 1.66 -12.86
CA ALA A 128 -22.29 0.64 -12.59
C ALA A 128 -23.00 0.16 -13.87
N GLY A 129 -23.07 -1.17 -14.03
CA GLY A 129 -23.73 -1.82 -15.18
C GLY A 129 -22.93 -1.81 -16.49
N ASN A 130 -21.80 -1.11 -16.57
CA ASN A 130 -20.95 -1.14 -17.76
C ASN A 130 -20.06 -2.38 -17.73
N VAL A 131 -20.08 -3.17 -18.82
CA VAL A 131 -19.28 -4.40 -18.96
C VAL A 131 -18.22 -4.30 -20.04
N GLN A 132 -18.36 -3.36 -20.98
CA GLN A 132 -17.44 -3.20 -22.09
C GLN A 132 -16.22 -2.35 -21.67
N GLN A 133 -15.05 -2.98 -21.60
CA GLN A 133 -13.82 -2.37 -21.08
C GLN A 133 -13.33 -1.14 -21.86
N CYS A 134 -13.60 -1.10 -23.17
CA CYS A 134 -13.24 0.02 -24.05
C CYS A 134 -14.40 1.01 -24.25
N ALA A 135 -15.50 0.89 -23.49
CA ALA A 135 -16.62 1.82 -23.61
C ALA A 135 -16.19 3.23 -23.23
N PRO A 136 -16.42 4.25 -24.10
CA PRO A 136 -16.13 5.64 -23.78
C PRO A 136 -17.11 6.15 -22.72
N ILE A 137 -16.59 6.60 -21.58
CA ILE A 137 -17.37 7.16 -20.48
C ILE A 137 -16.91 8.60 -20.23
N TRP A 138 -17.84 9.54 -20.36
CA TRP A 138 -17.57 10.96 -20.10
C TRP A 138 -17.49 11.24 -18.60
N LEU A 139 -16.45 11.95 -18.17
CA LEU A 139 -16.35 12.44 -16.80
C LEU A 139 -17.39 13.54 -16.54
N ASN A 140 -18.17 13.37 -15.46
CA ASN A 140 -19.08 14.40 -14.97
C ASN A 140 -18.42 15.21 -13.84
N LYS A 141 -19.05 16.32 -13.47
CA LYS A 141 -18.56 17.20 -12.40
C LYS A 141 -18.51 16.52 -11.02
N ASP A 142 -19.34 15.51 -10.78
CA ASP A 142 -19.34 14.78 -9.51
C ASP A 142 -18.08 13.92 -9.35
N VAL A 143 -17.69 13.17 -10.40
CA VAL A 143 -16.44 12.38 -10.41
C VAL A 143 -15.23 13.29 -10.22
N GLU A 144 -15.16 14.39 -10.96
CA GLU A 144 -14.08 15.38 -10.81
C GLU A 144 -14.02 15.93 -9.37
N ARG A 145 -15.15 16.40 -8.83
CA ARG A 145 -15.22 16.98 -7.48
C ARG A 145 -14.73 16.00 -6.42
N GLU A 146 -15.20 14.75 -6.46
CA GLU A 146 -14.82 13.71 -5.49
C GLU A 146 -13.35 13.33 -5.59
N LEU A 147 -12.84 13.17 -6.81
CA LEU A 147 -11.43 12.84 -7.04
C LEU A 147 -10.49 13.98 -6.62
N VAL A 148 -10.82 15.23 -6.93
CA VAL A 148 -10.06 16.40 -6.48
C VAL A 148 -10.10 16.53 -4.96
N TRP A 149 -11.27 16.31 -4.34
CA TRP A 149 -11.40 16.27 -2.89
C TRP A 149 -10.48 15.20 -2.30
N LEU A 150 -10.51 13.98 -2.83
CA LEU A 150 -9.69 12.86 -2.36
C LEU A 150 -8.20 13.16 -2.50
N ALA A 151 -7.76 13.63 -3.67
CA ALA A 151 -6.35 13.96 -3.94
C ALA A 151 -5.82 15.04 -2.98
N ASN A 152 -6.64 16.05 -2.68
CA ASN A 152 -6.28 17.11 -1.73
C ASN A 152 -6.16 16.59 -0.29
N HIS A 153 -6.95 15.58 0.10
CA HIS A 153 -6.85 14.96 1.42
C HIS A 153 -5.68 13.98 1.50
N LEU A 154 -5.41 13.20 0.45
CA LEU A 154 -4.22 12.33 0.37
C LEU A 154 -2.93 13.13 0.56
N ARG A 155 -2.84 14.31 -0.08
CA ARG A 155 -1.67 15.20 0.04
C ARG A 155 -1.38 15.63 1.48
N LYS A 156 -2.43 15.77 2.30
CA LYS A 156 -2.33 16.24 3.70
C LYS A 156 -2.30 15.11 4.73
N SER A 157 -2.49 13.86 4.29
CA SER A 157 -2.64 12.74 5.21
C SER A 157 -1.32 12.03 5.47
N ASP A 158 -0.98 11.86 6.74
CA ASP A 158 0.23 11.18 7.20
C ASP A 158 0.02 9.69 7.47
N GLY A 159 -1.00 9.05 6.89
CA GLY A 159 -1.27 7.62 7.09
C GLY A 159 -2.02 7.32 8.39
N ILE A 160 -1.94 6.05 8.86
CA ILE A 160 -2.61 5.57 10.07
C ILE A 160 -1.61 5.39 11.20
N TYR A 161 -1.97 5.90 12.38
CA TYR A 161 -1.32 5.57 13.64
C TYR A 161 -2.19 4.56 14.40
N PHE A 162 -1.61 3.43 14.79
CA PHE A 162 -2.35 2.34 15.46
C PHE A 162 -2.61 2.63 16.94
N LEU A 163 -1.89 3.58 17.55
CA LEU A 163 -2.09 4.02 18.94
C LEU A 163 -1.80 5.53 19.06
N LYS A 164 -2.72 6.28 19.70
CA LYS A 164 -2.29 7.45 20.49
C LYS A 164 -1.44 6.85 21.61
N SER A 165 -0.16 7.19 21.70
CA SER A 165 0.63 6.87 22.87
C SER A 165 -0.11 7.44 24.09
N VAL A 166 -0.83 6.60 24.82
CA VAL A 166 -1.30 6.96 26.15
C VAL A 166 -0.06 6.84 27.02
N SER A 167 0.79 7.85 26.98
CA SER A 167 1.73 8.12 28.06
C SER A 167 0.86 8.50 29.26
N TRP A 168 0.48 7.50 30.05
CA TRP A 168 0.18 7.74 31.45
C TRP A 168 1.53 8.02 32.12
N SER A 169 1.94 9.28 32.05
CA SER A 169 2.88 9.87 33.01
C SER A 169 2.09 10.50 34.13
#